data_AF-A0A8C7BYN3-F1
#
_entry.id   AF-A0A8C7BYN3-F1
#
_cell.length_a   1.000
_cell.length_b   1.000
_cell.length_c   1.000
_cell.angle_alpha   90.00
_cell.angle_beta   90.00
_cell.angle_gamma   90.00
#
_symmetry.space_group_name_H-M   'P 1'
#
loop_
_entity.id
_entity.type
_entity.pdbx_description
1 polymer ?
#
loop_
_entity_poly.entity_id
_entity_poly.type
_entity_poly.pdbx_seq_one_letter_code
_entity_poly.pdbx_strand_id
1 'polypeptide(L)'
;VPRGRVRGLPTTSGGKRFQLWALGLFCTERHLAQRLKHDSFYPFTQQQPNVFVLEYYLDTLWKGALLFVVCLVLVSFGLGSQQETWGFPACGVVVGLWLLISSLPRRRLVLNHTRGTYHFSIQGRTVCQGPMHLVYVRLALSSDAYGRCFFQLVLCGHQLEPLVLVQLSERYQQMEYLGRHIARKLNINYFDCLATSYRHVVRHWPLGATFSPGIPQRKPGTYKRRSFQSYLDV
;
A
#
# COMPACT_ATOMS: atom_id res chain seq x y z
N VAL A 1 -18.92 2.14 45.28
CA VAL A 1 -18.84 2.84 43.97
C VAL A 1 -17.71 3.87 44.03
N PRO A 2 -16.73 3.80 43.12
CA PRO A 2 -16.36 5.03 42.40
C PRO A 2 -16.26 4.79 40.89
N ARG A 3 -16.77 5.78 40.14
CA ARG A 3 -16.95 5.77 38.69
C ARG A 3 -15.61 5.90 37.96
N GLY A 4 -15.30 4.91 37.11
CA GLY A 4 -14.18 4.93 36.18
C GLY A 4 -14.36 6.04 35.14
N ARG A 5 -13.43 6.99 35.16
CA ARG A 5 -13.33 8.09 34.20
C ARG A 5 -12.83 7.54 32.86
N VAL A 6 -13.75 7.36 31.91
CA VAL A 6 -13.43 7.03 30.52
C VAL A 6 -12.64 8.20 29.92
N ARG A 7 -11.32 8.03 29.77
CA ARG A 7 -10.50 8.95 28.98
C ARG A 7 -10.88 8.77 27.51
N GLY A 8 -11.64 9.74 26.98
CA GLY A 8 -11.91 9.86 25.56
C GLY A 8 -10.60 9.98 24.77
N LEU A 9 -10.57 9.25 23.65
CA LEU A 9 -9.54 9.33 22.62
C LEU A 9 -9.42 10.80 22.16
N PRO A 10 -8.23 11.39 22.04
CA PRO A 10 -8.10 12.71 21.44
C PRO A 10 -8.40 12.60 19.94
N THR A 11 -9.59 13.06 19.54
CA THR A 11 -9.87 13.50 18.17
C THR A 11 -8.98 14.69 17.88
N THR A 12 -7.80 14.42 17.32
CA THR A 12 -6.94 15.46 16.74
C THR A 12 -7.66 16.07 15.54
N SER A 13 -8.41 17.14 15.81
CA SER A 13 -8.80 18.18 14.87
C SER A 13 -7.56 18.98 14.49
N GLY A 14 -6.76 18.42 13.59
CA GLY A 14 -5.70 19.13 12.88
C GLY A 14 -6.03 19.00 11.41
N GLY A 15 -6.17 20.11 10.69
CA GLY A 15 -6.53 20.16 9.27
C GLY A 15 -5.70 19.18 8.44
N LYS A 16 -6.25 17.99 8.20
CA LYS A 16 -5.59 16.96 7.39
C LYS A 16 -5.70 17.42 5.94
N ARG A 17 -4.57 17.81 5.34
CA ARG A 17 -4.43 17.99 3.90
C ARG A 17 -5.07 16.77 3.22
N PHE A 18 -6.03 17.01 2.34
CA PHE A 18 -6.67 15.96 1.55
C PHE A 18 -5.59 15.23 0.72
N GLN A 19 -5.13 14.09 1.19
CA GLN A 19 -4.19 13.24 0.45
C GLN A 19 -5.01 12.35 -0.48
N LEU A 20 -5.24 12.84 -1.70
CA LEU A 20 -5.64 12.02 -2.82
C LEU A 20 -4.48 11.09 -3.15
N TRP A 21 -4.70 9.78 -3.00
CA TRP A 21 -3.63 8.79 -3.11
C TRP A 21 -2.94 8.80 -4.47
N ALA A 22 -3.69 9.07 -5.54
CA ALA A 22 -3.18 9.00 -6.90
C ALA A 22 -3.58 10.25 -7.69
N LEU A 23 -2.89 11.37 -7.45
CA LEU A 23 -2.60 12.24 -8.59
C LEU A 23 -1.53 11.50 -9.42
N GLY A 24 -1.98 10.50 -10.18
CA GLY A 24 -1.15 9.48 -10.85
C GLY A 24 -0.05 10.03 -11.78
N LEU A 25 -0.17 11.29 -12.16
CA LEU A 25 0.81 12.03 -12.96
C LEU A 25 1.99 12.58 -12.14
N PHE A 26 1.87 12.71 -10.82
CA PHE A 26 2.83 13.42 -9.97
C PHE A 26 3.60 12.53 -8.99
N CYS A 27 3.21 11.25 -8.87
CA CYS A 27 3.91 10.29 -8.01
C CYS A 27 5.14 9.73 -8.72
N THR A 28 6.11 10.59 -9.00
CA THR A 28 7.41 10.18 -9.53
C THR A 28 8.27 9.59 -8.42
N GLU A 29 9.18 8.71 -8.81
CA GLU A 29 10.17 8.13 -7.92
C GLU A 29 11.01 9.20 -7.19
N ARG A 30 11.35 10.31 -7.87
CA ARG A 30 12.07 11.45 -7.24
C ARG A 30 11.22 12.14 -6.18
N HIS A 31 9.93 12.35 -6.44
CA HIS A 31 9.02 12.94 -5.46
C HIS A 31 8.86 12.03 -4.24
N LEU A 32 8.73 10.73 -4.43
CA LEU A 32 8.68 9.76 -3.32
C LEU A 32 10.00 9.76 -2.52
N ALA A 33 11.15 9.76 -3.19
CA ALA A 33 12.46 9.83 -2.54
C ALA A 33 12.63 11.12 -1.73
N GLN A 34 12.19 12.26 -2.27
CA GLN A 34 12.23 13.55 -1.57
C GLN A 34 11.31 13.56 -0.35
N ARG A 35 10.12 12.97 -0.45
CA ARG A 35 9.19 12.80 0.68
C ARG A 35 9.76 11.90 1.75
N LEU A 36 10.36 10.77 1.39
CA LEU A 36 11.01 9.86 2.34
C LEU A 36 12.24 10.47 3.03
N LYS A 37 12.93 11.41 2.36
CA LYS A 37 14.05 12.15 2.97
C LYS A 37 13.57 13.09 4.08
N HIS A 38 12.41 13.71 3.91
CA HIS A 38 11.80 14.58 4.93
C HIS A 38 11.08 13.75 6.02
N ASP A 39 10.24 12.80 5.59
CA ASP A 39 9.40 11.96 6.43
C ASP A 39 9.72 10.49 6.17
N SER A 40 10.55 9.89 7.02
CA SER A 40 11.02 8.50 6.84
C SER A 40 9.92 7.42 6.87
N PHE A 41 8.73 7.76 7.36
CA PHE A 41 7.57 6.87 7.45
C PHE A 41 6.54 7.08 6.35
N TYR A 42 6.74 8.04 5.44
CA TYR A 42 5.82 8.29 4.34
C TYR A 42 5.53 7.00 3.55
N PRO A 43 4.27 6.69 3.23
CA PRO A 43 3.05 7.51 3.38
C PRO A 43 2.36 7.39 4.76
N PHE A 44 2.91 6.59 5.67
CA PHE A 44 2.31 6.37 6.98
C PHE A 44 2.63 7.52 7.95
N THR A 45 1.66 7.79 8.81
CA THR A 45 1.80 8.66 9.97
C THR A 45 1.95 7.81 11.22
N GLN A 46 2.97 8.11 12.02
CA GLN A 46 3.19 7.41 13.28
C GLN A 46 2.28 8.03 14.34
N GLN A 47 1.25 7.32 14.79
CA GLN A 47 0.34 7.81 15.84
C GLN A 47 0.86 7.50 17.25
N GLN A 48 1.53 6.35 17.40
CA GLN A 48 2.13 5.84 18.64
C GLN A 48 3.44 5.11 18.30
N PRO A 49 4.34 4.85 19.27
CA PRO A 49 5.45 3.92 19.04
C PRO A 49 4.88 2.61 18.50
N ASN A 50 5.43 2.11 17.38
CA ASN A 50 5.04 0.84 16.78
C ASN A 50 3.59 0.77 16.22
N VAL A 51 2.90 1.90 16.04
CA VAL A 51 1.59 1.97 15.37
C VAL A 51 1.62 2.99 14.23
N PHE A 52 1.52 2.49 13.01
CA PHE A 52 1.53 3.29 11.79
C PHE A 52 0.14 3.35 11.18
N VAL A 53 -0.30 4.55 10.80
CA VAL A 53 -1.63 4.80 10.25
C VAL A 53 -1.48 5.44 8.88
N LEU A 54 -2.16 4.85 7.90
CA LEU A 54 -2.28 5.37 6.56
C LEU A 54 -3.76 5.61 6.28
N GLU A 55 -4.09 6.85 5.93
CA GLU A 55 -5.44 7.26 5.56
C GLU A 55 -5.41 7.78 4.14
N TYR A 56 -6.30 7.27 3.29
CA TYR A 56 -6.35 7.67 1.90
C TYR A 56 -7.79 7.66 1.36
N TYR A 57 -7.97 8.44 0.29
CA TYR A 57 -9.20 8.47 -0.51
C TYR A 57 -8.99 7.77 -1.84
N LEU A 58 -10.08 7.33 -2.46
CA LEU A 58 -10.02 6.64 -3.74
C LEU A 58 -9.59 7.60 -4.86
N ASP A 59 -8.83 7.08 -5.82
CA ASP A 59 -8.39 7.83 -7.00
C ASP A 59 -9.56 8.36 -7.85
N THR A 60 -10.68 7.62 -7.86
CA THR A 60 -11.89 8.02 -8.59
C THR A 60 -12.53 9.31 -8.06
N LEU A 61 -12.11 9.82 -6.89
CA LEU A 61 -12.68 11.03 -6.30
C LEU A 61 -12.38 12.28 -7.13
N TRP A 62 -11.12 12.50 -7.50
CA TRP A 62 -10.77 13.69 -8.29
C TRP A 62 -11.27 13.57 -9.74
N LYS A 63 -11.32 12.35 -10.30
CA LYS A 63 -11.90 12.08 -11.62
C LYS A 63 -13.39 12.39 -11.63
N GLY A 64 -14.11 11.96 -10.59
CA GLY A 64 -15.52 12.29 -10.39
C GLY A 64 -15.75 13.78 -10.18
N ALA A 65 -14.90 14.43 -9.37
CA ALA A 65 -14.95 15.88 -9.14
C ALA A 65 -14.75 16.68 -10.44
N LEU A 66 -13.74 16.31 -11.23
CA LEU A 66 -13.43 16.96 -12.50
C LEU A 66 -14.59 16.77 -13.49
N LEU A 67 -15.11 15.53 -13.63
CA LEU A 67 -16.25 15.24 -14.48
C LEU A 67 -17.47 16.06 -14.07
N PHE A 68 -17.79 16.10 -12.77
CA PHE A 68 -18.91 16.86 -12.23
C PHE A 68 -18.78 18.36 -12.53
N VAL A 69 -17.61 18.96 -12.27
CA VAL A 69 -17.37 20.39 -12.52
C VAL A 69 -17.45 20.72 -14.02
N VAL A 70 -16.83 19.92 -14.89
CA VAL A 70 -16.87 20.13 -16.34
C VAL A 70 -18.30 20.03 -16.87
N CYS A 71 -19.05 19.00 -16.46
CA CYS A 71 -20.44 18.85 -16.87
C CYS A 71 -21.34 20.00 -16.35
N LEU A 72 -21.12 20.45 -15.11
CA LEU A 72 -21.86 21.57 -14.54
C LEU A 72 -21.58 22.87 -15.28
N VAL A 73 -20.33 23.13 -15.66
CA VAL A 73 -19.95 24.28 -16.50
C VAL A 73 -20.64 24.20 -17.86
N LEU A 74 -20.60 23.05 -18.54
CA LEU A 74 -21.24 22.88 -19.85
C LEU A 74 -22.76 23.14 -19.81
N VAL A 75 -23.44 22.62 -18.77
CA VAL A 75 -24.88 22.87 -18.55
C VAL A 75 -25.14 24.35 -18.24
N SER A 76 -24.29 24.99 -17.42
CA SER A 76 -24.49 26.38 -16.98
C SER A 76 -24.24 27.39 -18.10
N PHE A 77 -23.25 27.16 -18.95
CA PHE A 77 -22.93 28.05 -20.09
C PHE A 77 -23.75 27.75 -21.34
N GLY A 78 -24.56 26.69 -21.35
CA GLY A 78 -25.37 26.30 -22.51
C GLY A 78 -24.54 26.03 -23.76
N LEU A 79 -23.25 25.63 -23.61
CA LEU A 79 -22.39 25.19 -24.71
C LEU A 79 -22.88 23.81 -25.21
N GLY A 80 -24.00 23.84 -25.92
CA GLY A 80 -24.78 22.68 -26.29
C GLY A 80 -26.20 23.07 -26.70
N SER A 81 -26.40 24.26 -27.26
CA SER A 81 -27.70 24.86 -27.62
C SER A 81 -28.50 24.09 -28.68
N GLN A 82 -28.06 22.90 -29.10
CA GLN A 82 -28.89 21.96 -29.84
C GLN A 82 -29.65 21.05 -28.86
N GLN A 83 -30.97 21.14 -28.93
CA GLN A 83 -31.94 20.48 -28.05
C GLN A 83 -31.75 18.96 -27.93
N GLU A 84 -31.06 18.32 -28.90
CA GLU A 84 -30.80 16.87 -28.92
C GLU A 84 -29.58 16.44 -28.09
N THR A 85 -28.64 17.34 -27.73
CA THR A 85 -27.37 16.97 -27.07
C THR A 85 -27.34 17.25 -25.55
N TRP A 86 -28.40 17.84 -24.99
CA TRP A 86 -28.49 18.16 -23.55
C TRP A 86 -28.48 16.93 -22.62
N GLY A 87 -28.86 15.76 -23.15
CA GLY A 87 -28.85 14.51 -22.37
C GLY A 87 -27.46 14.09 -21.91
N PHE A 88 -26.43 14.33 -22.72
CA PHE A 88 -25.07 13.88 -22.42
C PHE A 88 -24.43 14.63 -21.24
N PRO A 89 -24.45 15.98 -21.18
CA PRO A 89 -23.99 16.72 -20.01
C PRO A 89 -24.79 16.42 -18.73
N ALA A 90 -26.12 16.31 -18.84
CA ALA A 90 -26.98 16.01 -17.69
C ALA A 90 -26.65 14.64 -17.06
N CYS A 91 -26.49 13.60 -17.90
CA CYS A 91 -26.01 12.29 -17.44
C CYS A 91 -24.61 12.38 -16.81
N GLY A 92 -23.73 13.21 -17.37
CA GLY A 92 -22.39 13.45 -16.82
C GLY A 92 -22.41 14.05 -15.41
N VAL A 93 -23.34 14.97 -15.11
CA VAL A 93 -23.53 15.51 -13.76
C VAL A 93 -23.96 14.40 -12.78
N VAL A 94 -24.94 13.57 -13.17
CA VAL A 94 -25.43 12.47 -12.33
C VAL A 94 -24.32 11.44 -12.06
N VAL A 95 -23.59 11.02 -13.09
CA VAL A 95 -22.49 10.06 -12.99
C VAL A 95 -21.32 10.65 -12.19
N GLY A 96 -20.97 11.92 -12.43
CA GLY A 96 -19.92 12.62 -11.67
C GLY A 96 -20.24 12.71 -10.18
N LEU A 97 -21.49 13.05 -9.84
CA LEU A 97 -21.96 13.09 -8.45
C LEU A 97 -21.99 11.70 -7.81
N TRP A 98 -22.44 10.68 -8.55
CA TRP A 98 -22.41 9.29 -8.08
C TRP A 98 -20.99 8.82 -7.77
N LEU A 99 -20.02 9.11 -8.65
CA LEU A 99 -18.62 8.77 -8.45
C LEU A 99 -18.01 9.51 -7.26
N LEU A 100 -18.36 10.79 -7.07
CA LEU A 100 -17.97 11.58 -5.90
C LEU A 100 -18.46 10.91 -4.62
N ILE A 101 -19.76 10.67 -4.50
CA ILE A 101 -20.37 10.09 -3.29
C ILE A 101 -19.78 8.71 -2.99
N SER A 102 -19.60 7.88 -4.02
CA SER A 102 -19.07 6.52 -3.88
C SER A 102 -17.58 6.47 -3.49
N SER A 103 -16.82 7.54 -3.74
CA SER A 103 -15.37 7.62 -3.49
C SER A 103 -14.99 8.39 -2.21
N LEU A 104 -15.96 9.10 -1.60
CA LEU A 104 -15.82 9.74 -0.29
C LEU A 104 -15.48 8.80 0.89
N PRO A 105 -15.83 7.49 0.90
CA PRO A 105 -15.47 6.60 2.00
C PRO A 105 -13.96 6.61 2.28
N ARG A 106 -13.60 7.26 3.40
CA ARG A 106 -12.22 7.34 3.88
C ARG A 106 -11.75 5.95 4.29
N ARG A 107 -10.66 5.50 3.68
CA ARG A 107 -10.01 4.23 3.98
C ARG A 107 -8.87 4.49 4.94
N ARG A 108 -8.73 3.62 5.94
CA ARG A 108 -7.69 3.70 6.96
C ARG A 108 -7.07 2.33 7.17
N LEU A 109 -5.79 2.23 6.85
CA LEU A 109 -4.93 1.09 7.14
C LEU A 109 -4.11 1.40 8.39
N VAL A 110 -4.25 0.58 9.42
CA VAL A 110 -3.48 0.68 10.67
C VAL A 110 -2.59 -0.55 10.79
N LEU A 111 -1.29 -0.33 10.85
CA LEU A 111 -0.30 -1.36 11.13
C LEU A 111 0.07 -1.30 12.61
N ASN A 112 -0.30 -2.33 13.37
CA ASN A 112 0.02 -2.43 14.78
C ASN A 112 1.12 -3.47 15.00
N HIS A 113 2.36 -3.00 15.13
CA HIS A 113 3.50 -3.87 15.38
C HIS A 113 3.51 -4.45 16.80
N THR A 114 2.92 -3.77 17.79
CA THR A 114 2.87 -4.29 19.17
C THR A 114 2.02 -5.56 19.27
N ARG A 115 0.97 -5.65 18.44
CA ARG A 115 0.09 -6.82 18.36
C ARG A 115 0.45 -7.78 17.23
N GLY A 116 1.33 -7.37 16.32
CA GLY A 116 1.66 -8.13 15.11
C GLY A 116 0.50 -8.26 14.13
N THR A 117 -0.47 -7.34 14.17
CA THR A 117 -1.68 -7.37 13.34
C THR A 117 -1.85 -6.08 12.54
N TYR A 118 -2.41 -6.19 11.34
CA TYR A 118 -2.91 -5.04 10.59
C TYR A 118 -4.44 -4.97 10.68
N HIS A 119 -4.97 -3.76 10.68
CA HIS A 119 -6.39 -3.47 10.67
C HIS A 119 -6.70 -2.57 9.48
N PHE A 120 -7.60 -3.02 8.62
CA PHE A 120 -8.12 -2.23 7.53
C PHE A 120 -9.57 -1.84 7.83
N SER A 121 -9.82 -0.54 7.82
CA SER A 121 -11.13 0.02 8.12
C SER A 121 -11.58 0.98 7.03
N ILE A 122 -12.85 0.88 6.66
CA ILE A 122 -13.51 1.79 5.73
C ILE A 122 -14.58 2.53 6.53
N GLN A 123 -14.48 3.86 6.61
CA GLN A 123 -15.41 4.70 7.39
C GLN A 123 -15.61 4.24 8.85
N GLY A 124 -14.56 3.69 9.47
CA GLY A 124 -14.61 3.20 10.86
C GLY A 124 -15.19 1.80 11.04
N ARG A 125 -15.67 1.13 9.99
CA ARG A 125 -16.00 -0.30 10.01
C ARG A 125 -14.76 -1.11 9.67
N THR A 126 -14.38 -2.06 10.54
CA THR A 126 -13.27 -2.98 10.30
C THR A 126 -13.69 -3.98 9.23
N VAL A 127 -13.07 -3.91 8.05
CA VAL A 127 -13.35 -4.81 6.93
C VAL A 127 -12.47 -6.05 7.04
N CYS A 128 -11.18 -5.83 7.27
CA CYS A 128 -10.19 -6.91 7.33
C CYS A 128 -9.25 -6.73 8.52
N GLN A 129 -8.94 -7.83 9.18
CA GLN A 129 -7.89 -7.91 10.17
C GLN A 129 -7.06 -9.16 9.88
N GLY A 130 -5.75 -9.01 9.90
CA GLY A 130 -4.85 -10.13 9.65
C GLY A 130 -3.49 -9.96 10.29
N PRO A 131 -2.65 -11.01 10.23
CA PRO A 131 -1.29 -10.96 10.72
C PRO A 131 -0.40 -10.08 9.83
N MET A 132 0.60 -9.47 10.44
CA MET A 132 1.45 -8.46 9.81
C MET A 132 2.28 -8.97 8.62
N HIS A 133 2.63 -10.26 8.59
CA HIS A 133 3.42 -10.84 7.49
C HIS A 133 2.67 -10.85 6.14
N LEU A 134 1.34 -10.72 6.15
CA LEU A 134 0.53 -10.64 4.94
C LEU A 134 0.58 -9.25 4.28
N VAL A 135 1.13 -8.24 4.97
CA VAL A 135 1.35 -6.92 4.39
C VAL A 135 2.75 -6.84 3.83
N TYR A 136 2.85 -6.48 2.56
CA TYR A 136 4.13 -6.43 1.86
C TYR A 136 4.15 -5.32 0.81
N VAL A 137 5.35 -4.85 0.51
CA VAL A 137 5.62 -3.99 -0.64
C VAL A 137 6.06 -4.88 -1.79
N ARG A 138 5.45 -4.73 -2.96
CA ARG A 138 5.82 -5.46 -4.17
C ARG A 138 6.25 -4.49 -5.26
N LEU A 139 7.34 -4.84 -5.93
CA LEU A 139 7.71 -4.25 -7.20
C LEU A 139 6.99 -5.00 -8.33
N ALA A 140 6.06 -4.34 -8.99
CA ALA A 140 5.39 -4.86 -10.18
C ALA A 140 6.12 -4.38 -11.44
N LEU A 141 6.19 -5.26 -12.44
CA LEU A 141 6.71 -4.94 -13.77
C LEU A 141 5.54 -4.87 -14.73
N SER A 142 5.45 -3.77 -15.47
CA SER A 142 4.48 -3.55 -16.54
C SER A 142 5.24 -3.34 -17.83
N SER A 143 4.89 -4.05 -18.89
CA SER A 143 5.47 -3.84 -20.23
C SER A 143 4.48 -3.10 -21.10
N ASP A 144 4.98 -2.14 -21.87
CA ASP A 144 4.23 -1.46 -22.92
C ASP A 144 4.30 -2.24 -24.24
N ALA A 145 3.42 -1.90 -25.19
CA ALA A 145 3.32 -2.50 -26.51
C ALA A 145 4.61 -2.35 -27.35
N TYR A 146 5.41 -1.32 -27.05
CA TYR A 146 6.71 -1.07 -27.67
C TYR A 146 7.89 -1.78 -26.98
N GLY A 147 7.62 -2.68 -26.03
CA GLY A 147 8.64 -3.43 -25.29
C GLY A 147 9.37 -2.64 -24.21
N ARG A 148 8.89 -1.44 -23.86
CA ARG A 148 9.42 -0.66 -22.73
C ARG A 148 8.90 -1.23 -21.41
N CYS A 149 9.81 -1.43 -20.47
CA CYS A 149 9.53 -1.96 -19.14
C CYS A 149 9.41 -0.83 -18.11
N PHE A 150 8.27 -0.78 -17.44
CA PHE A 150 8.01 0.16 -16.36
C PHE A 150 7.84 -0.58 -15.03
N PHE A 151 8.51 -0.08 -14.01
CA PHE A 151 8.42 -0.60 -12.65
C PHE A 151 7.41 0.23 -11.86
N GLN A 152 6.54 -0.46 -11.14
CA GLN A 152 5.51 0.10 -10.29
C GLN A 152 5.68 -0.41 -8.88
N LEU A 153 5.71 0.49 -7.89
CA LEU A 153 5.82 0.09 -6.49
C LEU A 153 4.43 0.08 -5.87
N VAL A 154 4.03 -1.07 -5.32
CA VAL A 154 2.68 -1.26 -4.77
C VAL A 154 2.78 -1.82 -3.36
N LEU A 155 2.05 -1.23 -2.42
CA LEU A 155 1.81 -1.81 -1.10
C LEU A 155 0.57 -2.70 -1.18
N CYS A 156 0.72 -3.98 -0.89
CA CYS A 156 -0.33 -4.98 -0.98
C CYS A 156 -0.47 -5.76 0.34
N GLY A 157 -1.57 -6.49 0.45
CA GLY A 157 -1.69 -7.57 1.42
C GLY A 157 -2.99 -8.34 1.27
N HIS A 158 -3.21 -9.30 2.17
CA HIS A 158 -4.40 -10.14 2.10
C HIS A 158 -5.68 -9.31 2.34
N GLN A 159 -6.62 -9.37 1.38
CA GLN A 159 -7.84 -8.56 1.37
C GLN A 159 -7.61 -7.04 1.48
N LEU A 160 -6.40 -6.57 1.17
CA LEU A 160 -6.08 -5.15 1.05
C LEU A 160 -6.13 -4.75 -0.42
N GLU A 161 -6.77 -3.62 -0.69
CA GLU A 161 -6.69 -3.00 -2.01
C GLU A 161 -5.22 -2.67 -2.33
N PRO A 162 -4.72 -3.03 -3.53
CA PRO A 162 -3.35 -2.74 -3.92
C PRO A 162 -3.13 -1.24 -4.00
N LEU A 163 -2.24 -0.74 -3.17
CA LEU A 163 -2.02 0.67 -2.97
C LEU A 163 -0.75 1.11 -3.70
N VAL A 164 -0.93 1.78 -4.85
CA VAL A 164 0.19 2.12 -5.75
C VAL A 164 0.96 3.33 -5.24
N LEU A 165 2.19 3.13 -4.78
CA LEU A 165 3.08 4.19 -4.28
C LEU A 165 3.73 4.99 -5.40
N VAL A 166 4.12 4.34 -6.50
CA VAL A 166 4.75 4.96 -7.67
C VAL A 166 4.18 4.32 -8.92
N GLN A 167 3.56 5.13 -9.78
CA GLN A 167 3.02 4.71 -11.08
C GLN A 167 4.09 4.96 -12.14
N LEU A 168 4.69 3.89 -12.69
CA LEU A 168 5.59 3.89 -13.85
C LEU A 168 6.94 4.64 -13.68
N SER A 169 8.01 3.92 -13.30
CA SER A 169 9.40 4.39 -13.47
C SER A 169 10.20 3.39 -14.29
N GLU A 170 11.04 3.86 -15.21
CA GLU A 170 11.99 3.01 -15.96
C GLU A 170 13.20 2.61 -15.10
N ARG A 171 13.43 3.30 -13.96
CA ARG A 171 14.64 3.15 -13.15
C ARG A 171 14.45 2.11 -12.05
N TYR A 172 14.76 0.86 -12.39
CA TYR A 172 14.66 -0.29 -11.48
C TYR A 172 15.39 -0.06 -10.14
N GLN A 173 16.67 0.30 -10.17
CA GLN A 173 17.53 0.37 -8.97
C GLN A 173 16.97 1.32 -7.91
N GLN A 174 16.42 2.46 -8.35
CA GLN A 174 15.87 3.45 -7.44
C GLN A 174 14.53 2.98 -6.87
N MET A 175 13.70 2.31 -7.66
CA MET A 175 12.46 1.73 -7.17
C MET A 175 12.71 0.60 -6.16
N GLU A 176 13.71 -0.24 -6.42
CA GLU A 176 14.15 -1.29 -5.51
C GLU A 176 14.63 -0.69 -4.17
N TYR A 177 15.49 0.33 -4.24
CA TYR A 177 15.99 1.02 -3.05
C TYR A 177 14.84 1.62 -2.23
N LEU A 178 13.90 2.32 -2.87
CA LEU A 178 12.75 2.92 -2.19
C LEU A 178 11.83 1.86 -1.57
N GLY A 179 11.53 0.79 -2.31
CA GLY A 179 10.71 -0.31 -1.81
C GLY A 179 11.33 -0.97 -0.58
N ARG A 180 12.63 -1.25 -0.62
CA ARG A 180 13.38 -1.81 0.51
C ARG A 180 13.47 -0.83 1.69
N HIS A 181 13.65 0.46 1.41
CA HIS A 181 13.71 1.49 2.44
C HIS A 181 12.38 1.56 3.20
N ILE A 182 11.26 1.63 2.48
CA ILE A 182 9.91 1.63 3.06
C ILE A 182 9.69 0.34 3.86
N ALA A 183 9.99 -0.82 3.28
CA ALA A 183 9.80 -2.10 3.96
C ALA A 183 10.67 -2.23 5.22
N ARG A 184 11.89 -1.67 5.24
CA ARG A 184 12.74 -1.63 6.44
C ARG A 184 12.20 -0.69 7.51
N LYS A 185 11.78 0.52 7.14
CA LYS A 185 11.25 1.51 8.08
C LYS A 185 9.92 1.08 8.70
N LEU A 186 9.06 0.45 7.91
CA LEU A 186 7.78 -0.10 8.35
C LEU A 186 7.88 -1.54 8.84
N ASN A 187 9.06 -2.16 8.86
CA ASN A 187 9.27 -3.54 9.32
C ASN A 187 8.28 -4.58 8.71
N ILE A 188 7.99 -4.46 7.41
CA ILE A 188 7.13 -5.36 6.61
C ILE A 188 7.93 -6.09 5.53
N ASN A 189 7.28 -6.98 4.79
CA ASN A 189 7.92 -7.75 3.72
C ASN A 189 8.13 -6.92 2.45
N TYR A 190 9.18 -7.23 1.69
CA TYR A 190 9.44 -6.68 0.35
C TYR A 190 9.61 -7.81 -0.65
N PHE A 191 8.90 -7.71 -1.77
CA PHE A 191 9.02 -8.62 -2.91
C PHE A 191 9.43 -7.85 -4.16
N ASP A 192 10.48 -8.35 -4.82
CA ASP A 192 10.95 -7.90 -6.12
C ASP A 192 10.00 -8.37 -7.25
N CYS A 193 10.23 -7.89 -8.47
CA CYS A 193 9.41 -8.25 -9.64
C CYS A 193 9.56 -9.73 -10.04
N LEU A 194 10.75 -10.30 -9.86
CA LEU A 194 11.05 -11.70 -10.15
C LEU A 194 10.86 -12.57 -8.91
N ALA A 195 10.11 -13.66 -9.04
CA ALA A 195 9.85 -14.59 -7.94
C ALA A 195 11.14 -15.22 -7.37
N THR A 196 12.13 -15.47 -8.22
CA THR A 196 13.42 -16.10 -7.84
C THR A 196 14.50 -15.10 -7.44
N SER A 197 14.18 -13.79 -7.34
CA SER A 197 15.16 -12.78 -6.97
C SER A 197 15.70 -13.01 -5.56
N TYR A 198 17.02 -12.94 -5.37
CA TYR A 198 17.62 -12.93 -4.04
C TYR A 198 17.35 -11.62 -3.27
N ARG A 199 16.68 -10.65 -3.92
CA ARG A 199 16.50 -9.30 -3.38
C ARG A 199 15.26 -9.13 -2.52
N HIS A 200 14.42 -10.16 -2.41
CA HIS A 200 13.29 -10.20 -1.49
C HIS A 200 13.75 -10.00 -0.04
N VAL A 201 12.94 -9.31 0.75
CA VAL A 201 13.14 -9.17 2.20
C VAL A 201 11.92 -9.77 2.88
N VAL A 202 12.08 -10.99 3.39
CA VAL A 202 11.03 -11.71 4.10
C VAL A 202 11.30 -11.66 5.59
N ARG A 203 10.28 -11.22 6.33
CA ARG A 203 10.23 -11.15 7.78
C ARG A 203 9.08 -12.02 8.26
N HIS A 204 9.40 -12.93 9.16
CA HIS A 204 8.40 -13.79 9.78
C HIS A 204 7.83 -13.07 10.99
N TRP A 205 6.49 -12.97 11.05
CA TRP A 205 5.76 -12.44 12.20
C TRP A 205 4.96 -13.57 12.85
N PRO A 206 4.90 -13.66 14.19
CA PRO A 206 5.43 -12.69 15.16
C PRO A 206 6.94 -12.76 15.36
N LEU A 207 7.58 -11.62 15.62
CA LEU A 207 9.03 -11.49 15.85
C LEU A 207 9.53 -12.16 17.16
N GLY A 208 8.60 -12.73 17.94
CA GLY A 208 8.83 -13.41 19.21
C GLY A 208 8.74 -14.93 19.13
N ALA A 209 8.91 -15.55 17.96
CA ALA A 209 9.08 -17.00 17.87
C ALA A 209 10.49 -17.43 18.36
N THR A 210 10.81 -17.11 19.62
CA THR A 210 11.48 -18.04 20.55
C THR A 210 10.52 -19.15 21.00
N PHE A 211 9.42 -19.40 20.27
CA PHE A 211 8.79 -20.71 20.23
C PHE A 211 9.50 -21.52 19.15
N SER A 212 10.63 -22.13 19.53
CA SER A 212 11.13 -23.31 18.84
C SER A 212 10.15 -24.45 19.13
N PRO A 213 9.32 -24.92 18.19
CA PRO A 213 8.63 -26.18 18.38
C PRO A 213 9.68 -27.27 18.10
N GLY A 214 10.36 -27.71 19.15
CA GLY A 214 11.20 -28.90 19.12
C GLY A 214 12.31 -28.91 18.06
N ILE A 215 13.35 -28.11 18.24
CA ILE A 215 14.69 -28.64 17.90
C ILE A 215 15.00 -29.61 19.05
N PRO A 216 14.83 -30.95 18.89
CA PRO A 216 15.45 -31.83 19.85
C PRO A 216 16.94 -31.49 19.83
N GLN A 217 17.52 -31.18 20.99
CA GLN A 217 18.97 -31.12 21.12
C GLN A 217 19.53 -32.38 20.46
N ARG A 218 20.19 -32.19 19.32
CA ARG A 218 20.84 -33.27 18.61
C ARG A 218 21.98 -33.73 19.53
N LYS A 219 21.76 -34.83 20.25
CA LYS A 219 22.83 -35.55 20.95
C LYS A 219 24.01 -35.66 19.98
N PRO A 220 25.27 -35.47 20.42
CA PRO A 220 26.44 -35.63 19.57
C PRO A 220 26.58 -37.12 19.23
N GLY A 221 25.85 -37.56 18.21
CA GLY A 221 25.96 -38.88 17.61
C GLY A 221 27.15 -38.88 16.67
N THR A 222 28.23 -39.53 17.14
CA THR A 222 29.37 -39.99 16.35
C THR A 222 28.93 -40.54 14.99
N TYR A 223 29.17 -39.78 13.92
CA TYR A 223 29.09 -40.30 12.56
C TYR A 223 30.51 -40.58 12.05
N LYS A 224 30.80 -41.88 11.88
CA LYS A 224 31.96 -42.39 11.15
C LYS A 224 32.00 -41.78 9.74
N ARG A 225 33.18 -41.28 9.39
CA ARG A 225 33.61 -40.88 8.05
C ARG A 225 33.39 -42.02 7.06
N ARG A 226 32.47 -41.86 6.10
CA ARG A 226 32.41 -42.72 4.90
C ARG A 226 33.29 -42.10 3.83
N SER A 227 34.31 -42.84 3.43
CA SER A 227 35.23 -42.56 2.34
C SER A 227 34.48 -42.42 1.01
N PHE A 228 34.78 -41.36 0.27
CA PHE A 228 34.46 -41.22 -1.14
C PHE A 228 35.24 -42.27 -1.93
N GLN A 229 34.55 -43.02 -2.80
CA GLN A 229 35.20 -43.88 -3.78
C GLN A 229 34.59 -43.55 -5.15
N SER A 230 35.45 -42.99 -5.99
CA SER A 230 35.26 -42.62 -7.39
C SER A 230 35.04 -43.85 -8.26
N TYR A 231 34.02 -43.82 -9.11
CA TYR A 231 33.88 -44.73 -10.25
C TYR A 231 34.13 -43.93 -11.54
N LEU A 232 35.30 -44.18 -12.14
CA LEU A 232 35.60 -44.04 -13.56
C LEU A 232 35.89 -45.46 -14.08
N ASP A 233 35.67 -45.65 -15.38
CA ASP A 233 35.90 -46.85 -16.21
C ASP A 233 34.72 -47.82 -16.33
N VAL A 234 33.95 -47.67 -17.43
CA VAL A 234 33.95 -48.59 -18.60
C VAL A 234 33.70 -47.77 -19.86
#